data_AF-A0A0S8BWQ1-F1
#
_entry.id   AF-A0A0S8BWQ1-F1
#
_cell.length_a   1.000
_cell.length_b   1.000
_cell.length_c   1.000
_cell.angle_alpha   90.00
_cell.angle_beta   90.00
_cell.angle_gamma   90.00
#
_symmetry.space_group_name_H-M   'P 1'
#
loop_
_entity.id
_entity.type
_entity.pdbx_description
1 polymer ?
#
loop_
_entity_poly.entity_id
_entity_poly.type
_entity_poly.pdbx_seq_one_letter_code
_entity_poly.pdbx_strand_id
1 'polypeptide(L)'
;MAKYKHYDYSQNVLIPVCLEDQIIPGTLEFAIHTLVEERIDSSIFDKRYHNDETGRWAYDPKILLKVVLFAYSRGLISSRKIERACKENVTFMALACGQQPDHSTIATFVSCMKGEISPLFRDVLLVCDEMDLLGGTFFALDGSKLPSNASKQWSGKHSDLKRKKEKIEKKVAQ
;
A
#
# COMPACT_ATOMS: atom_id res chain seq x y z
N MET A 1 17.68 -45.83 19.65
CA MET A 1 17.87 -44.56 18.91
C MET A 1 16.54 -44.14 18.29
N ALA A 2 16.27 -42.83 18.19
CA ALA A 2 15.05 -42.32 17.58
C ALA A 2 15.03 -42.58 16.06
N LYS A 3 13.85 -42.89 15.51
CA LYS A 3 13.62 -43.00 14.07
C LYS A 3 13.02 -41.68 13.57
N TYR A 4 13.73 -41.00 12.68
CA TYR A 4 13.28 -39.74 12.08
C TYR A 4 12.45 -39.99 10.80
N LYS A 5 11.63 -39.01 10.42
CA LYS A 5 10.91 -39.02 9.14
C LYS A 5 11.91 -38.77 7.99
N HIS A 6 11.70 -39.45 6.87
CA HIS A 6 12.46 -39.22 5.64
C HIS A 6 12.14 -37.82 5.08
N TYR A 7 13.16 -37.13 4.55
CA TYR A 7 13.00 -35.88 3.82
C TYR A 7 13.70 -36.00 2.46
N ASP A 8 12.99 -35.64 1.39
CA ASP A 8 13.47 -35.71 0.01
C ASP A 8 13.30 -34.34 -0.65
N TYR A 9 14.42 -33.70 -1.00
CA TYR A 9 14.42 -32.41 -1.69
C TYR A 9 14.11 -32.51 -3.18
N SER A 10 14.16 -33.72 -3.76
CA SER A 10 13.80 -33.99 -5.16
C SER A 10 12.31 -34.26 -5.36
N GLN A 11 11.54 -34.34 -4.27
CA GLN A 11 10.10 -34.55 -4.31
C GLN A 11 9.39 -33.35 -4.95
N ASN A 12 8.67 -33.59 -6.05
CA ASN A 12 7.74 -32.62 -6.61
C ASN A 12 6.40 -32.66 -5.85
N VAL A 13 5.87 -31.49 -5.51
CA VAL A 13 4.55 -31.34 -4.88
C VAL A 13 3.73 -30.34 -5.68
N LEU A 14 2.52 -30.73 -6.06
CA LEU A 14 1.52 -29.83 -6.63
C LEU A 14 0.71 -29.22 -5.49
N ILE A 15 0.61 -27.89 -5.43
CA ILE A 15 -0.21 -27.17 -4.46
C ILE A 15 -1.34 -26.46 -5.22
N PRO A 16 -2.55 -27.04 -5.31
CA PRO A 16 -3.68 -26.35 -5.90
C PRO A 16 -4.11 -25.22 -4.96
N VAL A 17 -4.22 -24.00 -5.50
CA VAL A 17 -4.66 -22.82 -4.74
C VAL A 17 -5.93 -22.28 -5.38
N CYS A 18 -7.05 -22.35 -4.66
CA CYS A 18 -8.26 -21.60 -4.98
C CYS A 18 -8.15 -20.24 -4.30
N LEU A 19 -8.15 -19.15 -5.08
CA LEU A 19 -7.91 -17.80 -4.56
C LEU A 19 -9.02 -17.34 -3.62
N GLU A 20 -10.28 -17.67 -3.94
CA GLU A 20 -11.43 -17.35 -3.12
C GLU A 20 -11.32 -17.96 -1.71
N ASP A 21 -10.90 -19.23 -1.63
CA ASP A 21 -10.73 -19.94 -0.36
C ASP A 21 -9.63 -19.35 0.54
N GLN A 22 -8.75 -18.49 0.00
CA GLN A 22 -7.69 -17.84 0.80
C GLN A 22 -8.16 -16.53 1.42
N ILE A 23 -9.34 -16.02 1.05
CA ILE A 23 -9.96 -14.83 1.62
C ILE A 23 -10.99 -15.31 2.65
N ILE A 24 -10.50 -15.69 3.82
CA ILE A 24 -11.27 -16.41 4.84
C ILE A 24 -12.24 -15.47 5.58
N PRO A 25 -13.54 -15.77 5.68
CA PRO A 25 -14.48 -14.95 6.45
C PRO A 25 -14.02 -14.69 7.89
N GLY A 26 -14.14 -13.43 8.33
CA GLY A 26 -13.75 -12.99 9.67
C GLY A 26 -12.27 -12.60 9.81
N THR A 27 -11.45 -12.72 8.75
CA THR A 27 -10.08 -12.18 8.75
C THR A 27 -10.03 -10.75 8.22
N LEU A 28 -8.87 -10.10 8.38
CA LEU A 28 -8.67 -8.73 7.94
C LEU A 28 -8.67 -8.61 6.41
N GLU A 29 -8.06 -9.56 5.71
CA GLU A 29 -8.07 -9.61 4.24
C GLU A 29 -9.49 -9.75 3.69
N PHE A 30 -10.37 -10.50 4.36
CA PHE A 30 -11.78 -10.57 4.01
C PHE A 30 -12.48 -9.22 4.21
N ALA A 31 -12.28 -8.58 5.37
CA ALA A 31 -12.84 -7.25 5.62
C ALA A 31 -12.39 -6.22 4.58
N ILE A 32 -11.09 -6.20 4.22
CA ILE A 32 -10.54 -5.32 3.18
C ILE A 32 -11.13 -5.67 1.81
N HIS A 33 -11.24 -6.95 1.48
CA HIS A 33 -11.82 -7.40 0.21
C HIS A 33 -13.27 -6.92 0.07
N THR A 34 -14.12 -7.24 1.04
CA THR A 34 -15.53 -6.82 1.06
C THR A 34 -15.68 -5.30 1.02
N LEU A 35 -14.91 -4.57 1.82
CA LEU A 35 -14.93 -3.10 1.84
C LEU A 35 -14.60 -2.51 0.46
N VAL A 36 -13.53 -2.98 -0.17
CA VAL A 36 -13.09 -2.46 -1.47
C VAL A 36 -14.05 -2.87 -2.58
N GLU A 37 -14.62 -4.08 -2.54
CA GLU A 37 -15.51 -4.54 -3.59
C GLU A 37 -16.90 -3.91 -3.53
N GLU A 38 -17.49 -3.84 -2.34
CA GLU A 38 -18.90 -3.51 -2.15
C GLU A 38 -19.15 -2.06 -1.75
N ARG A 39 -18.18 -1.41 -1.10
CA ARG A 39 -18.41 -0.11 -0.44
C ARG A 39 -17.56 1.04 -0.96
N ILE A 40 -16.43 0.77 -1.63
CA ILE A 40 -15.56 1.81 -2.17
C ILE A 40 -15.88 2.05 -3.64
N ASP A 41 -16.21 3.30 -3.97
CA ASP A 41 -16.36 3.75 -5.35
C ASP A 41 -14.97 3.86 -6.02
N SER A 42 -14.67 2.94 -6.92
CA SER A 42 -13.43 2.93 -7.69
C SER A 42 -13.42 3.93 -8.85
N SER A 43 -14.56 4.54 -9.19
CA SER A 43 -14.65 5.49 -10.31
C SER A 43 -13.80 6.75 -10.09
N ILE A 44 -13.45 7.04 -8.84
CA ILE A 44 -12.50 8.10 -8.46
C ILE A 44 -11.13 7.92 -9.13
N PHE A 45 -10.80 6.69 -9.54
CA PHE A 45 -9.56 6.36 -10.22
C PHE A 45 -9.67 6.39 -11.75
N ASP A 46 -10.87 6.36 -12.33
CA ASP A 46 -11.08 6.17 -13.78
C ASP A 46 -10.36 7.22 -14.63
N LYS A 47 -10.36 8.48 -14.19
CA LYS A 47 -9.69 9.59 -14.88
C LYS A 47 -8.18 9.39 -15.05
N ARG A 48 -7.58 8.44 -14.35
CA ARG A 48 -6.14 8.13 -14.40
C ARG A 48 -5.79 7.09 -15.44
N TYR A 49 -6.77 6.33 -15.90
CA TYR A 49 -6.56 5.23 -16.81
C TYR A 49 -6.97 5.66 -18.22
N HIS A 50 -5.96 5.78 -19.07
CA HIS A 50 -6.14 5.95 -20.51
C HIS A 50 -6.05 4.56 -21.12
N ASN A 51 -7.21 3.96 -21.35
CA ASN A 51 -7.33 2.64 -21.98
C ASN A 51 -7.13 2.78 -23.49
N ASP A 52 -5.92 3.15 -23.89
CA ASP A 52 -5.52 3.23 -25.29
C ASP A 52 -5.61 1.82 -25.92
N GLU A 53 -5.95 1.74 -27.21
CA GLU A 53 -6.02 0.46 -27.92
C GLU A 53 -4.66 -0.28 -27.97
N THR A 54 -3.57 0.42 -27.69
CA THR A 54 -2.20 -0.10 -27.69
C THR A 54 -1.54 0.09 -26.33
N GLY A 55 -0.74 -0.89 -25.90
CA GLY A 55 -0.02 -0.86 -24.63
C GLY A 55 -0.37 -2.02 -23.71
N ARG A 56 0.19 -1.99 -22.49
CA ARG A 56 -0.11 -2.99 -21.47
C ARG A 56 -1.45 -2.65 -20.82
N TRP A 57 -2.26 -3.69 -20.59
CA TRP A 57 -3.50 -3.56 -19.83
C TRP A 57 -3.23 -3.04 -18.43
N ALA A 58 -4.07 -2.12 -17.98
CA ALA A 58 -3.99 -1.54 -16.65
C ALA A 58 -4.34 -2.56 -15.56
N TYR A 59 -3.74 -2.39 -14.39
CA TYR A 59 -4.21 -3.04 -13.18
C TYR A 59 -5.47 -2.34 -12.67
N ASP A 60 -6.45 -3.14 -12.28
CA ASP A 60 -7.66 -2.65 -11.62
C ASP A 60 -7.27 -1.90 -10.32
N PRO A 61 -7.74 -0.65 -10.12
CA PRO A 61 -7.50 0.12 -8.89
C PRO A 61 -7.87 -0.64 -7.61
N LYS A 62 -8.95 -1.44 -7.64
CA LYS A 62 -9.40 -2.23 -6.49
C LYS A 62 -8.36 -3.27 -6.10
N ILE A 63 -7.70 -3.91 -7.08
CA ILE A 63 -6.63 -4.88 -6.82
C ILE A 63 -5.45 -4.20 -6.12
N LEU A 64 -4.98 -3.08 -6.67
CA LEU A 64 -3.86 -2.33 -6.09
C LEU A 64 -4.20 -1.81 -4.69
N LEU A 65 -5.43 -1.33 -4.49
CA LEU A 65 -5.92 -0.83 -3.21
C LEU A 65 -5.96 -1.94 -2.14
N LYS A 66 -6.56 -3.11 -2.46
CA LYS A 66 -6.60 -4.27 -1.56
C LYS A 66 -5.21 -4.68 -1.09
N VAL A 67 -4.27 -4.80 -2.03
CA VAL A 67 -2.87 -5.18 -1.75
C VAL A 67 -2.18 -4.14 -0.87
N VAL A 68 -2.34 -2.85 -1.15
CA VAL A 68 -1.70 -1.76 -0.37
C VAL A 68 -2.27 -1.70 1.05
N LEU A 69 -3.59 -1.74 1.20
CA LEU A 69 -4.23 -1.70 2.52
C LEU A 69 -3.80 -2.89 3.38
N PHE A 70 -3.81 -4.09 2.82
CA PHE A 70 -3.39 -5.29 3.53
C PHE A 70 -1.88 -5.30 3.84
N ALA A 71 -1.04 -4.77 2.94
CA ALA A 71 0.36 -4.59 3.22
C ALA A 71 0.61 -3.65 4.41
N TYR A 72 -0.04 -2.49 4.42
CA TYR A 72 0.16 -1.49 5.47
C TYR A 72 -0.34 -1.96 6.82
N SER A 73 -1.47 -2.67 6.87
CA SER A 73 -1.96 -3.28 8.13
C SER A 73 -0.99 -4.32 8.70
N ARG A 74 -0.15 -4.92 7.86
CA ARG A 74 0.92 -5.87 8.25
C ARG A 74 2.29 -5.22 8.43
N GLY A 75 2.38 -3.88 8.36
CA GLY A 75 3.64 -3.14 8.48
C GLY A 75 4.57 -3.22 7.26
N LEU A 76 4.08 -3.71 6.11
CA LEU A 76 4.83 -3.81 4.87
C LEU A 76 4.73 -2.50 4.07
N ILE A 77 5.56 -1.53 4.43
CA ILE A 77 5.51 -0.18 3.82
C ILE A 77 6.31 -0.01 2.51
N SER A 78 7.26 -0.91 2.23
CA SER A 78 8.12 -0.82 1.05
C SER A 78 7.44 -1.45 -0.15
N SER A 79 7.30 -0.72 -1.27
CA SER A 79 6.69 -1.25 -2.50
C SER A 79 7.39 -2.51 -3.02
N ARG A 80 8.69 -2.67 -2.80
CA ARG A 80 9.42 -3.91 -3.12
C ARG A 80 9.06 -5.08 -2.21
N LYS A 81 8.79 -4.83 -0.94
CA LYS A 81 8.28 -5.86 -0.02
C LYS A 81 6.88 -6.29 -0.41
N ILE A 82 6.05 -5.34 -0.86
CA ILE A 82 4.69 -5.62 -1.36
C ILE A 82 4.76 -6.43 -2.65
N GLU A 83 5.58 -6.03 -3.63
CA GLU A 83 5.82 -6.81 -4.86
C GLU A 83 6.21 -8.25 -4.53
N ARG A 84 7.15 -8.45 -3.60
CA ARG A 84 7.58 -9.78 -3.17
C ARG A 84 6.44 -10.55 -2.50
N ALA A 85 5.63 -9.89 -1.66
CA ALA A 85 4.47 -10.52 -1.03
C ALA A 85 3.46 -11.01 -2.07
N CYS A 86 3.20 -10.26 -3.14
CA CYS A 86 2.32 -10.70 -4.25
C CYS A 86 2.85 -11.94 -4.99
N LYS A 87 4.15 -12.26 -4.88
CA LYS A 87 4.75 -13.45 -5.50
C LYS A 87 4.79 -14.67 -4.57
N GLU A 88 5.03 -14.43 -3.28
CA GLU A 88 5.40 -15.49 -2.33
C GLU A 88 4.31 -15.80 -1.31
N ASN A 89 3.39 -14.86 -1.04
CA ASN A 89 2.37 -15.01 -0.01
C ASN A 89 1.00 -15.28 -0.62
N VAL A 90 0.43 -16.45 -0.30
CA VAL A 90 -0.84 -16.94 -0.84
C VAL A 90 -2.01 -15.98 -0.62
N THR A 91 -2.09 -15.29 0.52
CA THR A 91 -3.13 -14.29 0.78
C THR A 91 -2.98 -13.06 -0.11
N PHE A 92 -1.75 -12.59 -0.36
CA PHE A 92 -1.51 -11.51 -1.31
C PHE A 92 -1.80 -11.94 -2.75
N MET A 93 -1.45 -13.18 -3.11
CA MET A 93 -1.80 -13.74 -4.42
C MET A 93 -3.32 -13.77 -4.60
N ALA A 94 -4.08 -14.13 -3.56
CA ALA A 94 -5.54 -14.12 -3.59
C ALA A 94 -6.12 -12.71 -3.73
N LEU A 95 -5.67 -11.76 -2.89
CA LEU A 95 -6.09 -10.35 -2.99
C LEU A 95 -5.75 -9.72 -4.35
N ALA A 96 -4.64 -10.15 -4.96
CA ALA A 96 -4.20 -9.72 -6.27
C ALA A 96 -4.79 -10.53 -7.43
N CYS A 97 -5.64 -11.53 -7.16
CA CYS A 97 -6.17 -12.44 -8.18
C CYS A 97 -5.07 -13.10 -9.04
N GLY A 98 -3.94 -13.47 -8.43
CA GLY A 98 -2.76 -14.03 -9.08
C GLY A 98 -1.88 -13.02 -9.82
N GLN A 99 -2.28 -11.75 -9.87
CA GLN A 99 -1.50 -10.69 -10.50
C GLN A 99 -0.28 -10.31 -9.66
N GLN A 100 0.80 -9.89 -10.33
CA GLN A 100 2.07 -9.55 -9.70
C GLN A 100 2.48 -8.12 -10.06
N PRO A 101 1.80 -7.09 -9.49
CA PRO A 101 2.18 -5.70 -9.71
C PRO A 101 3.60 -5.46 -9.22
N ASP A 102 4.42 -4.84 -10.05
CA ASP A 102 5.80 -4.51 -9.70
C ASP A 102 5.86 -3.31 -8.73
N HIS A 103 7.00 -3.15 -8.07
CA HIS A 103 7.20 -2.07 -7.10
C HIS A 103 7.01 -0.66 -7.67
N SER A 104 7.23 -0.43 -8.96
CA SER A 104 7.04 0.88 -9.60
C SER A 104 5.56 1.15 -9.83
N THR A 105 4.79 0.15 -10.23
CA THR A 105 3.33 0.20 -10.31
C THR A 105 2.73 0.55 -8.93
N ILE A 106 3.14 -0.17 -7.89
CA ILE A 106 2.64 0.05 -6.52
C ILE A 106 3.05 1.44 -6.01
N ALA A 107 4.31 1.83 -6.19
CA ALA A 107 4.80 3.12 -5.72
C ALA A 107 4.09 4.29 -6.44
N THR A 108 3.88 4.17 -7.74
CA THR A 108 3.15 5.16 -8.54
C THR A 108 1.72 5.30 -8.04
N PHE A 109 0.99 4.18 -7.88
CA PHE A 109 -0.37 4.17 -7.37
C PHE A 109 -0.48 4.90 -6.03
N VAL A 110 0.37 4.56 -5.06
CA VAL A 110 0.40 5.22 -3.74
C VAL A 110 0.74 6.71 -3.84
N SER A 111 1.74 7.07 -4.66
CA SER A 111 2.18 8.47 -4.78
C SER A 111 1.10 9.37 -5.39
N CYS A 112 0.27 8.81 -6.26
CA CYS A 112 -0.78 9.52 -6.95
C CYS A 112 -2.03 9.67 -6.08
N MET A 113 -2.31 8.79 -5.10
CA MET A 113 -3.53 8.80 -4.26
C MET A 113 -3.79 10.08 -3.42
N LYS A 114 -2.95 11.12 -3.48
CA LYS A 114 -3.07 12.30 -2.61
C LYS A 114 -4.42 13.03 -2.71
N GLY A 115 -5.07 13.04 -3.86
CA GLY A 115 -6.38 13.69 -4.04
C GLY A 115 -7.55 12.79 -3.62
N GLU A 116 -7.39 11.49 -3.79
CA GLU A 116 -8.41 10.46 -3.65
C GLU A 116 -8.40 9.82 -2.26
N ILE A 117 -7.32 9.97 -1.49
CA ILE A 117 -7.21 9.37 -0.16
C ILE A 117 -8.20 9.96 0.83
N SER A 118 -8.51 11.26 0.74
CA SER A 118 -9.48 11.92 1.62
C SER A 118 -10.91 11.40 1.41
N PRO A 119 -11.47 11.39 0.18
CA PRO A 119 -12.80 10.81 -0.03
C PRO A 119 -12.82 9.31 0.28
N LEU A 120 -11.78 8.56 -0.08
CA LEU A 120 -11.69 7.13 0.23
C LEU A 120 -11.71 6.88 1.74
N PHE A 121 -10.92 7.63 2.51
CA PHE A 121 -10.88 7.49 3.96
C PHE A 121 -12.20 7.89 4.62
N ARG A 122 -12.88 8.93 4.11
CA ARG A 122 -14.24 9.27 4.53
C ARG A 122 -15.18 8.08 4.31
N ASP A 123 -15.15 7.45 3.15
CA ASP A 123 -16.06 6.34 2.83
C ASP A 123 -15.80 5.13 3.75
N VAL A 124 -14.54 4.85 4.08
CA VAL A 124 -14.18 3.86 5.11
C VAL A 124 -14.79 4.21 6.48
N LEU A 125 -14.67 5.47 6.92
CA LEU A 125 -15.27 5.89 8.19
C LEU A 125 -16.79 5.78 8.20
N LEU A 126 -17.46 6.13 7.10
CA LEU A 126 -18.92 5.99 6.98
C LEU A 126 -19.34 4.52 7.08
N VAL A 127 -18.62 3.61 6.43
CA VAL A 127 -18.88 2.17 6.55
C VAL A 127 -18.66 1.70 7.99
N CYS A 128 -17.60 2.15 8.66
CA CYS A 128 -17.36 1.81 10.06
C CYS A 128 -18.47 2.36 10.98
N ASP A 129 -19.01 3.54 10.72
CA ASP A 129 -20.13 4.13 11.47
C ASP A 129 -21.42 3.32 11.28
N GLU A 130 -21.76 2.98 10.03
CA GLU A 130 -22.92 2.13 9.70
C GLU A 130 -22.86 0.76 10.38
N MET A 131 -21.66 0.23 10.56
CA MET A 131 -21.42 -1.06 11.23
C MET A 131 -21.26 -0.95 12.75
N ASP A 132 -21.48 0.23 13.34
CA ASP A 132 -21.30 0.53 14.77
C ASP A 132 -19.89 0.20 15.30
N LEU A 133 -18.87 0.32 14.44
CA LEU A 133 -17.47 0.04 14.77
C LEU A 133 -16.73 1.26 15.33
N LEU A 134 -17.35 2.45 15.28
CA LEU A 134 -16.74 3.70 15.76
C LEU A 134 -17.02 4.01 17.24
N GLY A 135 -17.63 3.08 17.98
CA GLY A 135 -18.07 3.28 19.37
C GLY A 135 -17.02 3.90 20.30
N GLY A 136 -17.44 4.90 21.09
CA GLY A 136 -16.60 5.55 22.11
C GLY A 136 -15.59 6.54 21.54
N THR A 137 -16.09 7.70 21.09
CA THR A 137 -15.36 8.80 20.44
C THR A 137 -14.08 9.23 21.17
N PHE A 138 -12.95 8.63 20.82
CA PHE A 138 -11.64 9.27 20.87
C PHE A 138 -10.87 8.97 19.59
N PHE A 139 -11.10 9.79 18.57
CA PHE A 139 -10.36 9.73 17.32
C PHE A 139 -9.03 10.48 17.48
N ALA A 140 -7.96 9.74 17.76
CA ALA A 140 -6.61 10.28 17.89
C ALA A 140 -5.90 10.27 16.53
N LEU A 141 -5.69 11.46 15.94
CA LEU A 141 -4.82 11.63 14.79
C LEU A 141 -3.36 11.71 15.25
N ASP A 142 -2.72 10.56 15.49
CA ASP A 142 -1.28 10.53 15.79
C ASP A 142 -0.46 10.51 14.49
N GLY A 143 -0.18 11.71 13.98
CA GLY A 143 0.72 11.89 12.85
C GLY A 143 2.17 12.07 13.33
N SER A 144 2.96 11.00 13.36
CA SER A 144 4.40 11.14 13.58
C SER A 144 5.08 11.78 12.36
N LYS A 145 5.55 13.02 12.52
CA LYS A 145 6.41 13.69 11.54
C LYS A 145 7.85 13.22 11.76
N LEU A 146 8.23 12.12 11.12
CA LEU A 146 9.63 11.68 11.14
C LEU A 146 10.49 12.60 10.27
N PRO A 147 11.51 13.28 10.83
CA PRO A 147 12.46 14.02 10.02
C PRO A 147 13.24 13.01 9.17
N SER A 148 13.30 13.26 7.86
CA SER A 148 14.19 12.52 6.95
C SER A 148 15.64 12.64 7.41
N ASN A 149 16.48 11.63 7.17
CA ASN A 149 17.94 11.72 7.30
C ASN A 149 18.57 12.58 6.18
N ALA A 150 17.94 13.71 5.88
CA ALA A 150 18.50 14.79 5.12
C ALA A 150 18.87 15.87 6.13
N SER A 151 20.13 16.28 6.15
CA SER A 151 20.54 17.41 6.99
C SER A 151 19.62 18.59 6.71
N LYS A 152 18.98 19.16 7.76
CA LYS A 152 18.25 20.44 7.64
C LYS A 152 19.12 21.56 7.06
N GLN A 153 20.44 21.40 7.08
CA GLN A 153 21.35 22.34 6.45
C GLN A 153 21.44 22.17 4.91
N TRP A 154 21.07 21.01 4.38
CA TRP A 154 21.13 20.62 2.96
C TRP A 154 19.74 20.47 2.33
N SER A 155 18.68 20.53 3.13
CA SER A 155 17.29 20.45 2.70
C SER A 155 16.55 21.70 3.16
N GLY A 156 16.07 22.49 2.21
CA GLY A 156 15.37 23.75 2.43
C GLY A 156 14.79 24.28 1.11
N LYS A 157 13.90 25.26 1.17
CA LYS A 157 13.38 25.90 -0.05
C LYS A 157 14.50 26.73 -0.70
N HIS A 158 14.37 27.04 -1.99
CA HIS A 158 15.32 27.93 -2.69
C HIS A 158 15.54 29.26 -1.95
N SER A 159 14.52 29.79 -1.28
CA SER A 159 14.59 30.97 -0.42
C SER A 159 15.54 30.79 0.77
N ASP A 160 15.50 29.63 1.41
CA ASP A 160 16.30 29.32 2.60
C ASP A 160 17.78 29.16 2.24
N LEU A 161 18.05 28.55 1.08
CA LEU A 161 19.40 28.42 0.52
C LEU A 161 20.00 29.78 0.12
N LYS A 162 19.21 30.68 -0.48
CA LYS A 162 19.64 32.06 -0.78
C LYS A 162 20.02 32.81 0.50
N ARG A 163 19.17 32.78 1.53
CA ARG A 163 19.46 33.42 2.82
C ARG A 163 20.72 32.86 3.48
N LYS A 164 20.96 31.56 3.32
CA LYS A 164 22.17 30.91 3.83
C LYS A 164 23.42 31.36 3.08
N LYS A 165 23.35 31.46 1.74
CA LYS A 165 24.43 32.02 0.91
C LYS A 165 24.81 33.43 1.36
N GLU A 166 23.84 34.33 1.47
CA GLU A 166 24.07 35.73 1.90
C GLU A 166 24.72 35.82 3.29
N LYS A 167 24.31 34.94 4.21
CA LYS A 167 24.88 34.89 5.56
C LYS A 167 26.33 34.40 5.58
N ILE A 168 26.69 33.50 4.65
CA ILE A 168 28.07 33.03 4.48
C ILE A 168 28.92 34.13 3.84
N GLU A 169 28.42 34.78 2.78
CA GLU A 169 29.12 35.89 2.12
C GLU A 169 29.43 37.04 3.09
N LYS A 170 28.47 37.42 3.95
CA LYS A 170 28.69 38.43 4.99
C LYS A 170 29.77 38.05 6.01
N LYS A 171 29.94 36.75 6.32
CA LYS A 171 30.98 36.27 7.23
C LYS A 171 32.36 36.19 6.57
N VAL A 172 32.41 36.00 5.25
CA VAL A 172 33.67 35.99 4.48
C VAL A 172 34.20 37.41 4.26
N ALA A 173 33.30 38.39 4.19
CA ALA A 173 33.64 39.81 4.04
C ALA A 173 34.01 40.52 5.36
N GLN A 174 33.98 39.81 6.49
CA GLN A 174 34.36 40.29 7.82
C GLN A 174 35.75 39.80 8.18
#